data_AF-A0A4Q4ZUY8-F1
#
_entry.id   AF-A0A4Q4ZUY8-F1
#
_cell.length_a   1.000
_cell.length_b   1.000
_cell.length_c   1.000
_cell.angle_alpha   90.00
_cell.angle_beta   90.00
_cell.angle_gamma   90.00
#
_symmetry.space_group_name_H-M   'P 1'
#
loop_
_entity.id
_entity.type
_entity.pdbx_description
1 polymer ?
#
loop_
_entity_poly.entity_id
_entity_poly.type
_entity_poly.pdbx_seq_one_letter_code
_entity_poly.pdbx_strand_id
1 'polypeptide(L)'
;MLFLVVFGVLMSAAVGLPSPRPGDGPSSAIRNYEDNIMRAQFDFKPFSLTDLSIDCMKDTPEEPKFECAMEFDWENPNANKSGSCHYSWEWDGVTKEHGDENGYNVEYYRCIWKGPEFFQFYFESMVDYSNFSLRMSHKFKDADHFHPPEFANMFAEGNFTLHQTENTTTSIIYAAPGPFDAPFKGMTI
;
A
#
# COMPACT_ATOMS: atom_id res chain seq x y z
N MET A 1 -30.31 21.23 -57.42
CA MET A 1 -29.25 20.31 -57.87
C MET A 1 -27.98 20.64 -57.10
N LEU A 2 -27.27 19.59 -56.67
CA LEU A 2 -25.95 19.54 -56.03
C LEU A 2 -25.84 19.96 -54.55
N PHE A 3 -25.84 18.93 -53.70
CA PHE A 3 -25.07 18.86 -52.48
C PHE A 3 -23.57 19.00 -52.81
N LEU A 4 -22.85 19.90 -52.14
CA LEU A 4 -21.39 19.91 -52.10
C LEU A 4 -20.95 19.63 -50.68
N VAL A 5 -20.50 18.39 -50.47
CA VAL A 5 -19.93 17.88 -49.24
C VAL A 5 -18.49 18.38 -49.14
N VAL A 6 -18.19 19.15 -48.10
CA VAL A 6 -16.81 19.50 -47.74
C VAL A 6 -16.30 18.41 -46.79
N PHE A 7 -15.63 17.40 -47.34
CA PHE A 7 -14.82 16.49 -46.53
C PHE A 7 -13.47 17.17 -46.26
N GLY A 8 -13.24 17.54 -45.00
CA GLY A 8 -11.93 17.96 -44.54
C GLY A 8 -10.96 16.78 -44.54
N VAL A 9 -9.84 16.92 -45.25
CA VAL A 9 -8.70 16.01 -45.13
C VAL A 9 -7.78 16.59 -44.06
N LEU A 10 -7.94 16.15 -42.81
CA LEU A 10 -6.89 16.27 -41.81
C LEU A 10 -5.89 15.15 -42.07
N MET A 11 -4.73 15.51 -42.62
CA MET A 11 -3.56 14.64 -42.68
C MET A 11 -3.11 14.34 -41.25
N SER A 12 -3.48 13.18 -40.72
CA SER A 12 -2.82 12.61 -39.55
C SER A 12 -1.41 12.22 -39.95
N ALA A 13 -0.42 12.99 -39.51
CA ALA A 13 0.96 12.52 -39.50
C ALA A 13 1.05 11.39 -38.47
N ALA A 14 0.81 10.15 -38.92
CA ALA A 14 1.23 8.98 -38.19
C ALA A 14 2.76 8.97 -38.21
N VAL A 15 3.37 9.46 -37.13
CA VAL A 15 4.79 9.22 -36.87
C VAL A 15 4.91 7.71 -36.64
N GLY A 16 5.29 7.00 -37.71
CA GLY A 16 5.51 5.57 -37.65
C GLY A 16 6.63 5.28 -36.67
N LEU A 17 6.28 4.70 -35.51
CA LEU A 17 7.25 3.97 -34.71
C LEU A 17 7.81 2.83 -35.59
N PRO A 18 9.14 2.66 -35.66
CA PRO A 18 9.71 1.59 -36.45
C PRO A 18 9.20 0.25 -35.93
N SER A 19 8.67 -0.59 -36.82
CA SER A 19 8.32 -1.97 -36.48
C SER A 19 9.58 -2.70 -35.99
N PRO A 20 9.52 -3.42 -34.86
CA PRO A 20 10.63 -4.25 -34.41
C PRO A 20 10.92 -5.31 -35.48
N ARG A 21 12.19 -5.47 -35.86
CA ARG A 21 12.59 -6.55 -36.76
C ARG A 21 12.39 -7.88 -36.03
N PRO A 22 11.84 -8.92 -36.69
CA PRO A 22 11.74 -10.24 -36.08
C PRO A 22 13.15 -10.79 -35.92
N GLY A 23 13.64 -10.86 -34.67
CA GLY A 23 14.98 -11.34 -34.34
C GLY A 23 15.63 -10.65 -33.14
N ASP A 24 15.16 -9.46 -32.76
CA ASP A 24 15.66 -8.78 -31.58
C ASP A 24 14.94 -9.34 -30.35
N GLY A 25 15.58 -10.31 -29.67
CA GLY A 25 15.24 -10.62 -28.29
C GLY A 25 15.28 -9.35 -27.43
N PRO A 26 14.68 -9.34 -26.23
CA PRO A 26 14.53 -8.12 -25.42
C PRO A 26 15.85 -7.35 -25.36
N SER A 27 15.77 -6.05 -25.65
CA SER A 27 16.88 -5.09 -25.67
C SER A 27 17.80 -5.34 -24.46
N SER A 28 19.12 -5.19 -24.63
CA SER A 28 20.08 -5.34 -23.53
C SER A 28 19.74 -4.44 -22.33
N ALA A 29 19.10 -3.29 -22.56
CA ALA A 29 18.58 -2.44 -21.50
C ALA A 29 17.45 -3.12 -20.69
N ILE A 30 16.53 -3.81 -21.36
CA ILE A 30 15.43 -4.56 -20.73
C ILE A 30 15.99 -5.75 -19.93
N ARG A 31 16.98 -6.47 -20.48
CA ARG A 31 17.62 -7.58 -19.76
C ARG A 31 18.40 -7.12 -18.53
N ASN A 32 19.16 -6.02 -18.65
CA ASN A 32 19.87 -5.45 -17.50
C ASN A 32 18.88 -4.95 -16.42
N TYR A 33 17.72 -4.45 -16.83
CA TYR A 33 16.66 -3.98 -15.93
C TYR A 33 16.00 -5.13 -15.17
N GLU A 34 15.60 -6.21 -15.85
CA GLU A 34 15.07 -7.41 -15.20
C GLU A 34 16.11 -8.07 -14.29
N ASP A 35 17.38 -8.14 -14.71
CA ASP A 35 18.49 -8.67 -13.91
C ASP A 35 18.76 -7.82 -12.65
N ASN A 36 18.59 -6.49 -12.74
CA ASN A 36 18.72 -5.58 -11.59
C ASN A 36 17.57 -5.75 -10.58
N ILE A 37 16.32 -5.86 -11.03
CA ILE A 37 15.18 -6.17 -10.14
C ILE A 37 15.40 -7.52 -9.46
N MET A 38 15.81 -8.53 -10.25
CA MET A 38 16.04 -9.89 -9.75
C MET A 38 17.24 -10.00 -8.82
N ARG A 39 18.24 -9.12 -8.91
CA ARG A 39 19.34 -9.06 -7.93
C ARG A 39 18.98 -8.25 -6.69
N ALA A 40 18.35 -7.09 -6.86
CA ALA A 40 18.01 -6.19 -5.75
C ALA A 40 17.02 -6.84 -4.77
N GLN A 41 16.11 -7.70 -5.25
CA GLN A 41 15.15 -8.41 -4.39
C GLN A 41 15.76 -9.28 -3.29
N PHE A 42 17.01 -9.73 -3.44
CA PHE A 42 17.67 -10.59 -2.46
C PHE A 42 18.31 -9.82 -1.29
N ASP A 43 18.47 -8.50 -1.43
CA ASP A 43 19.07 -7.64 -0.41
C ASP A 43 18.06 -6.72 0.28
N PHE A 44 16.78 -6.74 -0.12
CA PHE A 44 15.78 -5.89 0.52
C PHE A 44 15.45 -6.36 1.92
N LYS A 45 15.56 -5.42 2.85
CA LYS A 45 15.22 -5.59 4.26
C LYS A 45 13.70 -5.47 4.46
N PRO A 46 13.12 -6.14 5.46
CA PRO A 46 11.70 -6.01 5.79
C PRO A 46 11.35 -4.57 6.16
N PHE A 47 10.07 -4.21 6.05
CA PHE A 47 9.57 -3.02 6.74
C PHE A 47 9.49 -3.34 8.23
N SER A 48 9.81 -2.36 9.08
CA SER A 48 9.62 -2.47 10.53
C SER A 48 8.43 -1.63 10.93
N LEU A 49 7.48 -2.23 11.65
CA LEU A 49 6.36 -1.53 12.28
C LEU A 49 6.53 -1.50 13.79
N THR A 50 6.31 -0.35 14.41
CA THR A 50 6.38 -0.15 15.87
C THR A 50 5.14 0.56 16.36
N ASP A 51 4.89 0.47 17.68
CA ASP A 51 3.80 1.18 18.35
C ASP A 51 2.43 0.94 17.69
N LEU A 52 2.20 -0.30 17.24
CA LEU A 52 0.97 -0.70 16.56
C LEU A 52 -0.17 -0.85 17.58
N SER A 53 -1.21 -0.05 17.43
CA SER A 53 -2.43 -0.10 18.24
C SER A 53 -3.70 -0.05 17.40
N ILE A 54 -4.77 -0.64 17.94
CA ILE A 54 -6.16 -0.47 17.49
C ILE A 54 -6.97 -0.03 18.70
N ASP A 55 -7.46 1.20 18.64
CA ASP A 55 -8.18 1.87 19.72
C ASP A 55 -9.62 2.10 19.25
N CYS A 56 -10.59 1.49 19.93
CA CYS A 56 -12.01 1.60 19.62
C CYS A 56 -12.74 2.26 20.78
N MET A 57 -13.29 3.46 20.56
CA MET A 57 -13.89 4.30 21.60
C MET A 57 -15.34 4.65 21.29
N LYS A 58 -16.13 4.84 22.35
CA LYS A 58 -17.46 5.45 22.33
C LYS A 58 -17.49 6.61 23.31
N ASP A 59 -18.26 7.65 23.00
CA ASP A 59 -18.50 8.73 23.94
C ASP A 59 -19.44 8.29 25.06
N THR A 60 -20.43 7.43 24.74
CA THR A 60 -21.34 6.83 25.73
C THR A 60 -21.63 5.35 25.46
N PRO A 61 -22.00 4.55 26.49
CA PRO A 61 -22.31 3.14 26.30
C PRO A 61 -23.49 2.85 25.36
N GLU A 62 -24.39 3.81 25.15
CA GLU A 62 -25.59 3.67 24.33
C GLU A 62 -25.34 3.83 22.82
N GLU A 63 -24.16 4.33 22.44
CA GLU A 63 -23.81 4.48 21.03
C GLU A 63 -23.74 3.12 20.33
N PRO A 64 -24.29 2.98 19.12
CA PRO A 64 -24.37 1.69 18.45
C PRO A 64 -22.99 1.17 18.04
N LYS A 65 -22.07 2.04 17.65
CA LYS A 65 -20.75 1.68 17.12
C LYS A 65 -19.63 2.42 17.82
N PHE A 66 -18.48 1.76 17.92
CA PHE A 66 -17.21 2.36 18.28
C PHE A 66 -16.64 3.09 17.08
N GLU A 67 -16.02 4.23 17.36
CA GLU A 67 -15.05 4.87 16.48
C GLU A 67 -13.71 4.19 16.74
N CYS A 68 -13.26 3.37 15.77
CA CYS A 68 -12.00 2.67 15.81
C CYS A 68 -10.93 3.43 15.04
N ALA A 69 -9.70 3.37 15.53
CA ALA A 69 -8.53 3.84 14.81
C ALA A 69 -7.37 2.86 14.97
N MET A 70 -6.63 2.63 13.89
CA MET A 70 -5.34 1.96 13.92
C MET A 70 -4.24 2.99 13.75
N GLU A 71 -3.24 2.92 14.62
CA GLU A 71 -2.05 3.76 14.57
C GLU A 71 -0.80 2.87 14.61
N PHE A 72 0.23 3.25 13.83
CA PHE A 72 1.55 2.63 13.87
C PHE A 72 2.60 3.53 13.23
N ASP A 73 3.84 3.35 13.69
CA ASP A 73 5.02 3.86 13.02
C ASP A 73 5.58 2.81 12.06
N TRP A 74 6.14 3.25 10.94
CA TRP A 74 6.78 2.38 9.95
C TRP A 74 8.15 2.91 9.55
N GLU A 75 9.05 1.97 9.28
CA GLU A 75 10.36 2.22 8.69
C GLU A 75 10.54 1.33 7.45
N ASN A 76 10.90 1.96 6.33
CA ASN A 76 11.40 1.29 5.13
C ASN A 76 12.90 1.56 5.01
N PRO A 77 13.77 0.64 5.46
CA PRO A 77 15.22 0.80 5.39
C PRO A 77 15.75 0.88 3.95
N ASN A 78 15.03 0.34 2.97
CA ASN A 78 15.44 0.35 1.56
C ASN A 78 15.22 1.73 0.90
N ALA A 79 14.40 2.58 1.52
CA ALA A 79 14.18 3.97 1.11
C ALA A 79 14.86 4.97 2.07
N ASN A 80 15.49 4.48 3.14
CA ASN A 80 15.94 5.28 4.29
C ASN A 80 14.85 6.26 4.76
N LYS A 81 13.62 5.74 4.93
CA LYS A 81 12.42 6.53 5.18
C LYS A 81 11.59 5.91 6.28
N SER A 82 11.02 6.76 7.12
CA SER A 82 10.05 6.39 8.13
C SER A 82 8.90 7.40 8.18
N GLY A 83 7.83 7.02 8.85
CA GLY A 83 6.68 7.87 9.14
C GLY A 83 5.67 7.16 10.02
N SER A 84 4.53 7.82 10.23
CA SER A 84 3.41 7.27 11.01
C SER A 84 2.20 7.11 10.10
N CYS A 85 1.31 6.20 10.46
CA CYS A 85 0.03 6.03 9.80
C CYS A 85 -1.11 5.99 10.80
N HIS A 86 -2.21 6.64 10.45
CA HIS A 86 -3.44 6.65 11.21
C HIS A 86 -4.61 6.39 10.26
N TYR A 87 -5.48 5.44 10.59
CA TYR A 87 -6.67 5.11 9.82
C TYR A 87 -7.84 4.83 10.76
N SER A 88 -9.01 5.41 10.49
CA SER A 88 -10.21 5.25 11.32
C SER A 88 -11.40 4.65 10.56
N TRP A 89 -12.25 3.94 11.31
CA TRP A 89 -13.48 3.30 10.82
C TRP A 89 -14.48 3.06 11.96
N GLU A 90 -15.73 2.76 11.63
CA GLU A 90 -16.75 2.39 12.62
C GLU A 90 -16.84 0.86 12.80
N TRP A 91 -17.12 0.42 14.04
CA TRP A 91 -17.33 -1.00 14.38
C TRP A 91 -18.42 -1.21 15.43
N ASP A 92 -19.31 -2.17 15.23
CA ASP A 92 -20.39 -2.50 16.19
C ASP A 92 -19.90 -3.17 17.50
N GLY A 93 -18.62 -3.56 17.58
CA GLY A 93 -18.05 -4.25 18.74
C GLY A 93 -18.16 -5.78 18.69
N VAL A 94 -18.75 -6.35 17.63
CA VAL A 94 -19.08 -7.78 17.53
C VAL A 94 -18.71 -8.38 16.17
N THR A 95 -19.04 -7.71 15.07
CA THR A 95 -18.86 -8.18 13.70
C THR A 95 -17.39 -8.23 13.33
N LYS A 96 -16.93 -9.36 12.78
CA LYS A 96 -15.50 -9.56 12.44
C LYS A 96 -15.19 -9.24 11.00
N GLU A 97 -16.14 -9.51 10.12
CA GLU A 97 -16.01 -9.38 8.69
C GLU A 97 -16.22 -7.94 8.22
N HIS A 98 -15.48 -7.52 7.20
CA HIS A 98 -15.66 -6.21 6.58
C HIS A 98 -17.10 -6.00 6.08
N GLY A 99 -17.67 -4.83 6.40
CA GLY A 99 -18.99 -4.40 5.92
C GLY A 99 -19.51 -3.19 6.69
N ASP A 100 -20.83 -2.97 6.63
CA ASP A 100 -21.47 -1.81 7.25
C ASP A 100 -21.28 -1.75 8.78
N GLU A 101 -21.12 -2.91 9.43
CA GLU A 101 -20.93 -3.05 10.88
C GLU A 101 -19.46 -3.14 11.30
N ASN A 102 -18.53 -3.27 10.35
CA ASN A 102 -17.09 -3.24 10.60
C ASN A 102 -16.33 -2.69 9.38
N GLY A 103 -16.08 -1.38 9.42
CA GLY A 103 -15.60 -0.61 8.27
C GLY A 103 -14.10 -0.65 8.01
N TYR A 104 -13.33 -1.60 8.54
CA TYR A 104 -11.87 -1.63 8.31
C TYR A 104 -11.54 -1.70 6.81
N ASN A 105 -10.40 -1.16 6.37
CA ASN A 105 -10.11 -1.09 4.94
C ASN A 105 -9.65 -2.43 4.35
N VAL A 106 -10.32 -2.85 3.28
CA VAL A 106 -9.91 -3.97 2.41
C VAL A 106 -9.25 -3.50 1.10
N GLU A 107 -9.16 -2.17 0.93
CA GLU A 107 -8.43 -1.51 -0.16
C GLU A 107 -7.32 -0.62 0.41
N TYR A 108 -6.33 -0.28 -0.41
CA TYR A 108 -5.18 0.52 0.03
C TYR A 108 -5.59 1.89 0.60
N TYR A 109 -5.38 2.07 1.90
CA TYR A 109 -5.39 3.36 2.56
C TYR A 109 -4.00 3.99 2.50
N ARG A 110 -3.93 5.26 2.12
CA ARG A 110 -2.67 5.99 1.95
C ARG A 110 -2.31 6.75 3.22
N CYS A 111 -1.09 6.58 3.70
CA CYS A 111 -0.56 7.28 4.88
C CYS A 111 0.20 8.56 4.47
N ILE A 112 0.95 8.53 3.37
CA ILE A 112 1.62 9.71 2.79
C ILE A 112 0.80 10.25 1.63
N TRP A 113 0.22 11.44 1.78
CA TRP A 113 -0.65 12.05 0.76
C TRP A 113 0.02 13.08 -0.15
N LYS A 114 1.26 13.48 0.15
CA LYS A 114 1.93 14.59 -0.55
C LYS A 114 3.03 14.09 -1.50
N GLY A 115 2.91 14.48 -2.77
CA GLY A 115 3.94 14.24 -3.77
C GLY A 115 3.82 12.88 -4.47
N PRO A 116 4.85 12.50 -5.26
CA PRO A 116 4.86 11.24 -6.00
C PRO A 116 5.23 10.02 -5.14
N GLU A 117 5.80 10.26 -3.95
CA GLU A 117 6.09 9.25 -2.93
C GLU A 117 4.82 8.95 -2.14
N PHE A 118 4.51 7.68 -1.91
CA PHE A 118 3.41 7.30 -1.03
C PHE A 118 3.71 6.00 -0.28
N PHE A 119 3.28 5.94 0.98
CA PHE A 119 3.13 4.71 1.74
C PHE A 119 1.64 4.43 1.89
N GLN A 120 1.24 3.18 1.72
CA GLN A 120 -0.16 2.74 1.85
C GLN A 120 -0.22 1.31 2.37
N PHE A 121 -1.34 0.95 2.99
CA PHE A 121 -1.57 -0.40 3.51
C PHE A 121 -3.05 -0.79 3.38
N TYR A 122 -3.34 -2.08 3.52
CA TYR A 122 -4.69 -2.58 3.82
C TYR A 122 -4.65 -3.87 4.63
N PHE A 123 -5.78 -4.21 5.25
CA PHE A 123 -5.96 -5.49 5.92
C PHE A 123 -6.15 -6.59 4.89
N GLU A 124 -5.10 -7.40 4.68
CA GLU A 124 -5.17 -8.56 3.79
C GLU A 124 -6.07 -9.65 4.40
N SER A 125 -6.02 -9.81 5.72
CA SER A 125 -6.92 -10.68 6.46
C SER A 125 -7.12 -10.17 7.88
N MET A 126 -8.31 -10.41 8.43
CA MET A 126 -8.71 -10.03 9.78
C MET A 126 -9.40 -11.22 10.44
N VAL A 127 -8.73 -11.90 11.38
CA VAL A 127 -9.39 -12.93 12.20
C VAL A 127 -10.10 -12.29 13.38
N ASP A 128 -9.44 -11.31 13.98
CA ASP A 128 -9.94 -10.32 14.93
C ASP A 128 -8.87 -9.22 15.13
N TYR A 129 -9.15 -8.19 15.92
CA TYR A 129 -8.22 -7.08 16.16
C TYR A 129 -6.98 -7.45 16.98
N SER A 130 -6.92 -8.68 17.53
CA SER A 130 -5.70 -9.21 18.11
C SER A 130 -4.86 -10.01 17.12
N ASN A 131 -5.41 -10.41 15.96
CA ASN A 131 -4.72 -11.23 14.97
C ASN A 131 -5.19 -10.93 13.54
N PHE A 132 -4.32 -10.25 12.79
CA PHE A 132 -4.58 -9.81 11.43
C PHE A 132 -3.30 -9.77 10.60
N SER A 133 -3.45 -9.63 9.29
CA SER A 133 -2.34 -9.43 8.38
C SER A 133 -2.49 -8.14 7.61
N LEU A 134 -1.41 -7.38 7.49
CA LEU A 134 -1.37 -6.18 6.65
C LEU A 134 -0.56 -6.46 5.40
N ARG A 135 -1.03 -5.93 4.27
CA ARG A 135 -0.21 -5.74 3.08
C ARG A 135 0.08 -4.25 2.93
N MET A 136 1.35 -3.94 2.72
CA MET A 136 1.85 -2.57 2.61
C MET A 136 2.55 -2.38 1.28
N SER A 137 2.55 -1.15 0.80
CA SER A 137 3.42 -0.74 -0.30
C SER A 137 3.98 0.65 -0.09
N HIS A 138 5.25 0.82 -0.43
CA HIS A 138 5.92 2.12 -0.43
C HIS A 138 6.42 2.41 -1.85
N LYS A 139 5.88 3.46 -2.46
CA LYS A 139 6.41 4.03 -3.70
C LYS A 139 7.38 5.15 -3.35
N PHE A 140 8.63 5.00 -3.74
CA PHE A 140 9.71 5.93 -3.44
C PHE A 140 10.68 6.06 -4.60
N LYS A 141 11.49 7.12 -4.57
CA LYS A 141 12.57 7.30 -5.52
C LYS A 141 13.78 6.51 -5.03
N ASP A 142 14.11 5.44 -5.74
CA ASP A 142 15.31 4.65 -5.48
C ASP A 142 16.36 4.97 -6.54
N ALA A 143 17.21 5.94 -6.21
CA ALA A 143 18.29 6.38 -7.11
C ALA A 143 19.52 5.45 -7.07
N ASP A 144 19.56 4.52 -6.11
CA ASP A 144 20.69 3.61 -5.92
C ASP A 144 20.57 2.39 -6.84
N HIS A 145 19.34 1.90 -7.06
CA HIS A 145 19.07 0.74 -7.92
C HIS A 145 18.46 1.10 -9.27
N PHE A 146 17.77 2.24 -9.39
CA PHE A 146 17.06 2.63 -10.62
C PHE A 146 17.45 4.04 -11.08
N HIS A 147 17.55 4.22 -12.39
CA HIS A 147 17.95 5.52 -12.93
C HIS A 147 16.73 6.46 -12.95
N PRO A 148 16.86 7.72 -12.51
CA PRO A 148 15.79 8.70 -12.63
C PRO A 148 15.24 8.76 -14.08
N PRO A 149 13.92 8.90 -14.29
CA PRO A 149 12.89 9.36 -13.35
C PRO A 149 12.08 8.24 -12.67
N GLU A 150 12.57 7.00 -12.64
CA GLU A 150 11.83 5.83 -12.16
C GLU A 150 11.54 5.89 -10.65
N PHE A 151 10.37 5.38 -10.25
CA PHE A 151 9.97 5.23 -8.86
C PHE A 151 9.70 3.76 -8.59
N ALA A 152 10.48 3.17 -7.70
CA ALA A 152 10.21 1.83 -7.20
C ALA A 152 8.96 1.85 -6.33
N ASN A 153 8.12 0.83 -6.45
CA ASN A 153 7.04 0.53 -5.53
C ASN A 153 7.27 -0.85 -4.94
N MET A 154 7.71 -0.88 -3.68
CA MET A 154 8.01 -2.09 -2.94
C MET A 154 6.77 -2.56 -2.17
N PHE A 155 6.53 -3.87 -2.16
CA PHE A 155 5.44 -4.50 -1.43
C PHE A 155 6.00 -5.35 -0.29
N ALA A 156 5.33 -5.27 0.86
CA ALA A 156 5.63 -6.06 2.05
C ALA A 156 4.32 -6.56 2.67
N GLU A 157 4.40 -7.64 3.43
CA GLU A 157 3.24 -8.21 4.12
C GLU A 157 3.69 -8.87 5.41
N GLY A 158 2.92 -8.67 6.48
CA GLY A 158 3.21 -9.20 7.80
C GLY A 158 1.94 -9.68 8.50
N ASN A 159 2.11 -10.63 9.42
CA ASN A 159 1.07 -11.04 10.37
C ASN A 159 1.36 -10.37 11.71
N PHE A 160 0.34 -9.79 12.32
CA PHE A 160 0.47 -8.99 13.53
C PHE A 160 -0.40 -9.60 14.61
N THR A 161 0.18 -9.68 15.81
CA THR A 161 -0.55 -10.14 17.00
C THR A 161 -0.47 -9.05 18.06
N LEU A 162 -1.62 -8.51 18.41
CA LEU A 162 -1.78 -7.48 19.43
C LEU A 162 -2.34 -8.08 20.71
N HIS A 163 -2.11 -7.41 21.83
CA HIS A 163 -2.68 -7.80 23.12
C HIS A 163 -3.80 -6.84 23.49
N GLN A 164 -4.95 -7.38 23.89
CA GLN A 164 -6.01 -6.56 24.46
C GLN A 164 -5.54 -5.99 25.80
N THR A 165 -5.36 -4.67 25.87
CA THR A 165 -4.94 -3.96 27.07
C THR A 165 -6.12 -3.34 27.80
N GLU A 166 -7.22 -3.06 27.08
CA GLU A 166 -8.45 -2.52 27.65
C GLU A 166 -9.69 -3.13 27.01
N ASN A 167 -10.72 -3.36 27.82
CA ASN A 167 -12.01 -3.88 27.38
C ASN A 167 -13.11 -3.44 28.37
N THR A 168 -13.76 -2.34 28.03
CA THR A 168 -14.89 -1.76 28.76
C THR A 168 -16.05 -1.52 27.80
N THR A 169 -17.18 -1.02 28.32
CA THR A 169 -18.36 -0.72 27.49
C THR A 169 -18.14 0.42 26.50
N THR A 170 -17.13 1.27 26.71
CA THR A 170 -16.86 2.47 25.89
C THR A 170 -15.46 2.49 25.31
N SER A 171 -14.62 1.50 25.61
CA SER A 171 -13.23 1.47 25.20
C SER A 171 -12.74 0.04 25.05
N ILE A 172 -12.21 -0.29 23.88
CA ILE A 172 -11.54 -1.55 23.59
C ILE A 172 -10.22 -1.21 22.91
N ILE A 173 -9.10 -1.63 23.52
CA ILE A 173 -7.76 -1.30 23.05
C ILE A 173 -6.96 -2.58 22.85
N TYR A 174 -6.36 -2.71 21.68
CA TYR A 174 -5.37 -3.73 21.35
C TYR A 174 -4.06 -3.04 21.01
N ALA A 175 -2.96 -3.44 21.64
CA ALA A 175 -1.66 -2.83 21.39
C ALA A 175 -0.52 -3.84 21.49
N ALA A 176 0.55 -3.56 20.75
CA ALA A 176 1.85 -4.18 20.96
C ALA A 176 2.96 -3.22 20.53
N PRO A 177 4.03 -3.07 21.34
CA PRO A 177 5.08 -2.08 21.07
C PRO A 177 5.94 -2.42 19.84
N GLY A 178 5.93 -3.68 19.37
CA GLY A 178 6.82 -4.14 18.30
C GLY A 178 8.29 -4.30 18.75
N PRO A 179 9.26 -4.28 17.81
CA PRO A 179 9.07 -4.13 16.37
C PRO A 179 8.47 -5.39 15.74
N PHE A 180 7.67 -5.19 14.69
CA PHE A 180 7.15 -6.23 13.82
C PHE A 180 7.76 -6.11 12.44
N ASP A 181 8.43 -7.18 12.00
CA ASP A 181 8.97 -7.26 10.65
C ASP A 181 7.86 -7.66 9.67
N ALA A 182 7.70 -6.88 8.60
CA ALA A 182 6.90 -7.22 7.43
C ALA A 182 7.83 -7.56 6.26
N PRO A 183 8.02 -8.86 5.95
CA PRO A 183 8.87 -9.30 4.85
C PRO A 183 8.51 -8.71 3.50
N PHE A 184 9.54 -8.44 2.70
CA PHE A 184 9.42 -8.12 1.28
C PHE A 184 8.66 -9.21 0.53
N LYS A 185 7.76 -8.81 -0.36
CA LYS A 185 6.97 -9.70 -1.23
C LYS A 185 7.21 -9.48 -2.71
N GLY A 186 7.68 -8.30 -3.11
CA GLY A 186 7.89 -7.97 -4.51
C GLY A 186 8.01 -6.48 -4.75
N MET A 187 8.25 -6.10 -6.00
CA MET A 187 8.39 -4.71 -6.41
C MET A 187 7.87 -4.51 -7.84
N THR A 188 7.45 -3.29 -8.13
CA THR A 188 7.21 -2.77 -9.49
C THR A 188 7.91 -1.43 -9.66
N ILE A 189 8.06 -0.95 -10.89
CA ILE A 189 8.64 0.36 -11.22
C ILE A 189 7.73 1.08 -12.22
#